data_AF-A0A5B8UBM1-F1
#
_entry.id   AF-A0A5B8UBM1-F1
#
_cell.length_a   1.000
_cell.length_b   1.000
_cell.length_c   1.000
_cell.angle_alpha   90.00
_cell.angle_beta   90.00
_cell.angle_gamma   90.00
#
_symmetry.space_group_name_H-M   'P 1'
#
loop_
_entity.id
_entity.type
_entity.pdbx_description
1 polymer ?
#
loop_
_entity_poly.entity_id
_entity_poly.type
_entity_poly.pdbx_seq_one_letter_code
_entity_poly.pdbx_strand_id
1 'polypeptide(L)' 'MSRTSSHSDAGLDAALPWRRSRLRRAGFDARLAAEIAADLRYDLGAIVALTDRGCPPRLAARIAAPLDERRP' A
#
# COMPACT_ATOMS: atom_id res chain seq x y z
N MET A 1 5.78 -11.23 -27.50
CA MET A 1 6.33 -9.94 -27.05
C MET A 1 6.43 -10.00 -25.53
N SER A 2 7.62 -10.31 -25.03
CA SER A 2 7.86 -10.91 -23.72
C SER A 2 7.89 -9.87 -22.59
N ARG A 3 7.31 -10.27 -21.45
CA ARG A 3 7.22 -9.53 -20.19
C ARG A 3 8.60 -9.46 -19.54
N THR A 4 9.20 -8.27 -19.44
CA THR A 4 10.38 -8.05 -18.60
C THR A 4 9.94 -7.73 -17.18
N SER A 5 9.38 -8.73 -16.49
CA SER A 5 9.11 -8.67 -15.05
C SER A 5 10.31 -9.21 -14.29
N SER A 6 11.42 -8.46 -14.19
CA SER A 6 12.52 -8.86 -13.29
C SER A 6 13.54 -7.77 -12.95
N HIS A 7 13.10 -6.52 -12.76
CA HIS A 7 13.96 -5.49 -12.17
C HIS A 7 13.16 -4.70 -11.13
N SER A 8 13.21 -5.12 -9.86
CA SER A 8 13.16 -4.28 -8.64
C SER A 8 12.69 -5.00 -7.36
N ASP A 9 12.60 -6.33 -7.29
CA ASP A 9 12.14 -7.05 -6.07
C ASP A 9 12.93 -6.66 -4.80
N ALA A 10 14.26 -6.50 -4.91
CA ALA A 10 15.13 -6.06 -3.80
C ALA A 10 14.85 -4.62 -3.30
N GLY A 11 14.39 -3.73 -4.19
CA GLY A 11 13.99 -2.36 -3.81
C GLY A 11 12.65 -2.33 -3.08
N LEU A 12 11.80 -3.33 -3.31
CA LEU A 12 10.52 -3.49 -2.64
C LEU A 12 10.71 -3.97 -1.21
N ASP A 13 11.61 -4.94 -1.01
CA ASP A 13 11.98 -5.41 0.34
C ASP A 13 12.58 -4.31 1.21
N ALA A 14 13.48 -3.49 0.65
CA ALA A 14 14.00 -2.31 1.34
C ALA A 14 12.90 -1.27 1.63
N ALA A 15 11.82 -1.27 0.85
CA ALA A 15 10.69 -0.35 1.02
C ALA A 15 9.69 -0.80 2.10
N LEU A 16 9.54 -2.11 2.36
CA LEU A 16 8.56 -2.63 3.32
C LEU A 16 8.64 -2.02 4.73
N PRO A 17 9.82 -1.83 5.34
CA PRO A 17 9.93 -1.29 6.70
C PRO A 17 9.40 0.14 6.82
N TRP A 18 9.68 1.00 5.83
CA TRP A 18 9.19 2.38 5.85
C TRP A 18 7.70 2.45 5.54
N ARG A 19 7.19 1.61 4.62
CA ARG A 19 5.75 1.51 4.29
C ARG A 19 4.94 1.11 5.53
N ARG A 20 5.37 0.07 6.25
CA ARG A 20 4.74 -0.38 7.50
C ARG A 20 4.76 0.69 8.58
N SER A 21 5.91 1.33 8.79
CA SER A 21 6.07 2.38 9.81
C SER A 21 5.16 3.57 9.53
N ARG A 22 5.02 3.96 8.26
CA ARG A 22 4.13 5.05 7.85
C ARG A 22 2.65 4.72 8.10
N LEU A 23 2.20 3.51 7.76
CA LEU A 23 0.83 3.06 8.01
C LEU A 23 0.51 2.99 9.51
N ARG A 24 1.42 2.45 10.32
CA ARG A 24 1.24 2.41 11.78
C ARG A 24 1.10 3.81 12.39
N ARG A 25 1.88 4.79 11.91
CA ARG A 25 1.76 6.19 12.34
C ARG A 25 0.43 6.82 11.94
N ALA A 26 -0.16 6.37 10.85
CA ALA A 26 -1.51 6.75 10.43
C ALA A 26 -2.62 6.01 11.20
N GLY A 27 -2.29 5.16 12.19
CA GLY A 27 -3.27 4.44 13.02
C GLY A 27 -3.74 3.10 12.46
N PHE A 28 -3.04 2.55 11.47
CA PHE A 28 -3.29 1.18 10.99
C PHE A 28 -2.80 0.18 12.02
N ASP A 29 -3.56 -0.90 12.20
CA ASP A 29 -3.09 -2.05 12.98
C ASP A 29 -1.90 -2.74 12.29
N ALA A 30 -1.07 -3.43 13.06
CA ALA A 30 0.16 -4.03 12.56
C ALA A 30 -0.05 -5.05 11.43
N ARG A 31 -1.16 -5.82 11.48
CA ARG A 31 -1.50 -6.82 10.48
C ARG A 31 -1.93 -6.14 9.18
N LEU A 32 -2.90 -5.23 9.23
CA LEU A 32 -3.36 -4.50 8.04
C LEU A 32 -2.24 -3.66 7.41
N ALA A 33 -1.38 -3.05 8.25
CA ALA A 33 -0.23 -2.32 7.77
C ALA A 33 0.78 -3.22 7.03
N ALA A 34 0.96 -4.47 7.46
CA ALA A 34 1.85 -5.41 6.80
C ALA A 34 1.29 -5.90 5.47
N GLU A 35 -0.02 -6.18 5.41
CA GLU A 35 -0.75 -6.60 4.20
C GLU A 35 -0.69 -5.50 3.12
N ILE A 36 -1.01 -4.25 3.47
CA ILE A 36 -0.97 -3.11 2.54
C ILE A 36 0.47 -2.75 2.16
N ALA A 37 1.43 -2.83 3.09
CA ALA A 37 2.82 -2.52 2.77
C ALA A 37 3.42 -3.50 1.76
N ALA A 38 3.02 -4.78 1.81
CA ALA A 38 3.47 -5.82 0.89
C ALA A 38 2.91 -5.67 -0.53
N ASP A 39 1.73 -5.05 -0.69
CA ASP A 39 1.10 -4.83 -1.98
C ASP A 39 1.36 -3.38 -2.48
N LEU A 40 2.22 -3.28 -3.48
CA LEU A 40 2.68 -1.99 -4.02
C LEU A 40 1.65 -1.30 -4.90
N ARG A 41 0.57 -2.00 -5.25
CA ARG A 41 -0.52 -1.47 -6.06
C ARG A 41 -1.40 -0.53 -5.26
N TYR A 42 -1.28 -0.55 -3.93
CA TYR A 42 -1.86 0.46 -3.06
C TYR A 42 -1.06 1.76 -3.08
N ASP A 43 -1.77 2.85 -3.32
CA ASP A 43 -1.24 4.19 -3.10
C ASP A 43 -1.27 4.54 -1.61
N LEU A 44 -0.10 4.43 -0.98
CA LEU A 44 0.12 4.82 0.41
C LEU A 44 -0.22 6.27 0.70
N GLY A 45 0.04 7.17 -0.26
CA GLY A 45 -0.27 8.59 -0.12
C GLY A 45 -1.77 8.79 -0.02
N ALA A 46 -2.54 8.14 -0.90
CA ALA A 46 -4.00 8.18 -0.87
C ALA A 46 -4.56 7.57 0.43
N ILE A 47 -4.04 6.43 0.85
CA ILE A 47 -4.47 5.76 2.09
C ILE A 47 -4.25 6.66 3.31
N VAL A 48 -3.04 7.20 3.47
CA VAL A 48 -2.71 8.08 4.61
C VAL A 48 -3.54 9.35 4.56
N ALA A 49 -3.72 9.97 3.39
CA ALA A 49 -4.53 11.18 3.25
C ALA A 49 -6.02 10.96 3.59
N LEU A 50 -6.56 9.77 3.34
CA LEU A 50 -7.91 9.42 3.77
C LEU A 50 -7.99 9.29 5.30
N THR A 51 -7.01 8.63 5.92
CA THR A 51 -6.99 8.45 7.37
C THR A 51 -6.75 9.76 8.12
N ASP A 52 -5.91 10.66 7.58
CA ASP A 52 -5.71 12.01 8.11
C ASP A 52 -7.01 12.86 8.09
N ARG A 53 -7.96 12.54 7.20
CA ARG A 53 -9.30 13.16 7.17
C ARG A 53 -10.30 12.50 8.13
N GLY A 54 -9.86 11.54 8.95
CA GLY A 54 -10.71 10.78 9.88
C GLY A 54 -11.36 9.54 9.26
N CYS A 55 -10.97 9.13 8.05
CA CYS A 55 -11.48 7.89 7.46
C CYS A 55 -10.92 6.68 8.23
N PRO A 56 -11.75 5.69 8.61
CA PRO A 56 -11.25 4.48 9.25
C PRO A 56 -10.25 3.73 8.36
N PRO A 57 -9.15 3.17 8.92
CA PRO A 57 -8.08 2.53 8.15
C PRO A 57 -8.54 1.45 7.15
N ARG A 58 -9.49 0.60 7.58
CA ARG A 58 -10.08 -0.43 6.71
C ARG A 58 -10.88 0.15 5.56
N LEU A 59 -11.58 1.27 5.79
CA LEU A 59 -12.35 1.94 4.75
C LEU A 59 -11.43 2.68 3.78
N ALA A 60 -10.39 3.35 4.30
CA ALA A 60 -9.36 4.00 3.50
C ALA A 60 -8.68 3.02 2.53
N ALA A 61 -8.31 1.83 3.02
CA ALA A 61 -7.73 0.77 2.18
C ALA A 61 -8.67 0.30 1.06
N ARG A 62 -9.98 0.21 1.34
CA ARG A 62 -10.98 -0.17 0.33
C ARG A 62 -11.20 0.92 -0.72
N ILE A 63 -11.15 2.19 -0.33
CA ILE A 63 -11.30 3.32 -1.25
C ILE A 63 -10.08 3.42 -2.17
N ALA A 64 -8.89 3.25 -1.61
CA ALA A 64 -7.62 3.28 -2.34
C ALA A 64 -7.27 1.92 -2.96
N ALA A 65 -8.29 1.13 -3.34
CA ALA A 65 -8.16 -0.21 -3.91
C ALA A 65 -6.98 -0.33 -4.89
N PRO A 66 -6.30 -1.48 -4.93
CA PRO A 66 -5.08 -1.65 -5.71
C PRO A 66 -5.33 -1.31 -7.18
N LEU A 67 -4.45 -0.50 -7.78
CA LEU A 67 -4.62 0.09 -9.12
C LEU A 67 -4.60 -0.93 -10.31
N ASP A 68 -4.68 -2.22 -10.02
CA ASP A 68 -4.71 -3.32 -11.01
C ASP A 68 -6.11 -3.65 -11.53
N GLU A 69 -7.14 -2.89 -11.16
CA GLU A 69 -8.51 -3.10 -11.66
C GLU A 69 -8.69 -2.64 -13.12
N ARG A 70 -7.65 -2.05 -13.73
CA ARG A 70 -7.60 -1.82 -15.18
C ARG A 70 -7.00 -3.02 -15.91
N ARG A 71 -7.81 -4.06 -16.11
CA ARG A 71 -7.61 -4.97 -17.25
C ARG A 71 -8.39 -4.42 -18.46
N PRO A 72 -7.87 -4.50 -19.70
CA PRO A 72 -8.72 -4.52 -20.88
C PRO A 72 -9.60 -5.79 -20.91
#